data_AF-A0A9D6N0I9-F1
#
_entry.id   AF-A0A9D6N0I9-F1
#
_cell.length_a   1.000
_cell.length_b   1.000
_cell.length_c   1.000
_cell.angle_alpha   90.00
_cell.angle_beta   90.00
_cell.angle_gamma   90.00
#
_symmetry.space_group_name_H-M   'P 1'
#
loop_
_entity.id
_entity.type
_entity.pdbx_description
1 polymer ?
#
loop_
_entity_poly.entity_id
_entity_poly.type
_entity_poly.pdbx_seq_one_letter_code
_entity_poly.pdbx_strand_id
1 'polypeptide(L)'
;MPDPAGQILETLLELERAVASMPTANPKPNLIPLFARIDELTARLPAGTDPSLLHYLHKRSYEKARLFLEGKDAENQEGNCRHV
;
A
#
# COMPACT_ATOMS: atom_id res chain seq x y z
N MET A 1 18.26 6.55 2.09
CA MET A 1 17.48 5.31 2.27
C MET A 1 16.07 5.63 1.78
N PRO A 2 15.48 4.86 0.84
CA PRO A 2 14.09 5.09 0.45
C PRO A 2 13.20 4.91 1.68
N ASP A 3 12.26 5.81 1.86
CA ASP A 3 11.27 5.73 2.92
C ASP A 3 10.46 4.42 2.78
N PRO A 4 10.12 3.76 3.91
CA PRO A 4 9.35 2.51 3.87
C PRO A 4 8.01 2.69 3.17
N ALA A 5 7.41 3.88 3.25
CA ALA A 5 6.16 4.23 2.58
C ALA A 5 6.26 4.15 1.04
N GLY A 6 7.33 4.72 0.45
CA GLY A 6 7.60 4.65 -0.99
C GLY A 6 7.84 3.22 -1.47
N GLN A 7 8.55 2.42 -0.69
CA GLN A 7 8.73 0.99 -1.01
C GLN A 7 7.42 0.21 -0.95
N ILE A 8 6.51 0.56 -0.03
CA ILE A 8 5.16 -0.03 0.03
C ILE A 8 4.40 0.34 -1.24
N LEU A 9 4.40 1.63 -1.61
CA LEU A 9 3.74 2.12 -2.83
C LEU A 9 4.24 1.38 -4.08
N GLU A 10 5.56 1.26 -4.25
CA GLU A 10 6.15 0.48 -5.34
C GLU A 10 5.65 -0.96 -5.32
N THR A 11 5.69 -1.63 -4.16
CA THR A 11 5.25 -3.03 -4.04
C THR A 11 3.75 -3.20 -4.33
N LEU A 12 2.91 -2.23 -3.96
CA LEU A 12 1.47 -2.22 -4.28
C LEU A 12 1.22 -2.07 -5.79
N LEU A 13 1.98 -1.20 -6.46
CA LEU A 13 1.95 -1.07 -7.92
C LEU A 13 2.44 -2.36 -8.59
N GLU A 14 3.48 -3.00 -8.04
CA GLU A 14 3.99 -4.29 -8.51
C GLU A 14 2.95 -5.41 -8.37
N LEU A 15 2.17 -5.39 -7.28
CA LEU A 15 1.07 -6.33 -7.05
C LEU A 15 -0.03 -6.13 -8.09
N GLU A 16 -0.45 -4.89 -8.34
CA GLU A 16 -1.51 -4.60 -9.32
C GLU A 16 -1.10 -5.03 -10.73
N ARG A 17 0.11 -4.68 -11.19
CA ARG A 17 0.60 -5.10 -12.51
C ARG A 17 0.69 -6.62 -12.64
N ALA A 18 1.07 -7.31 -11.56
CA ALA A 18 1.19 -8.76 -11.55
C ALA A 18 -0.19 -9.42 -11.66
N VAL A 19 -1.18 -8.92 -10.91
CA VAL A 19 -2.58 -9.35 -11.01
C VAL A 19 -3.15 -9.07 -12.40
N ALA A 20 -2.93 -7.86 -12.93
CA ALA A 20 -3.39 -7.48 -14.27
C ALA A 20 -2.77 -8.33 -15.39
N SER A 21 -1.53 -8.81 -15.18
CA SER A 21 -0.83 -9.67 -16.14
C SER A 21 -1.13 -11.16 -15.96
N MET A 22 -1.75 -11.61 -14.85
CA MET A 22 -2.12 -13.01 -14.64
C MET A 22 -2.91 -13.69 -15.78
N PRO A 23 -3.91 -13.05 -16.43
CA PRO A 23 -4.65 -13.70 -17.51
C PRO A 23 -3.80 -13.99 -18.75
N THR A 24 -2.70 -13.26 -18.96
CA THR A 24 -1.85 -13.36 -20.16
C THR A 24 -0.45 -13.90 -19.88
N ALA A 25 0.00 -13.94 -18.62
CA ALA A 25 1.33 -14.35 -18.24
C ALA A 25 1.48 -15.87 -18.13
N ASN A 26 2.56 -16.39 -18.74
CA ASN A 26 3.00 -17.77 -18.58
C ASN A 26 4.53 -17.80 -18.38
N PRO A 27 5.05 -18.21 -17.22
CA PRO A 27 4.33 -18.70 -16.04
C PRO A 27 3.59 -17.58 -15.28
N LYS A 28 2.60 -17.97 -14.46
CA LYS A 28 1.85 -17.02 -13.63
C LYS A 28 2.78 -16.34 -12.61
N PRO A 29 2.70 -15.00 -12.44
CA PRO A 29 3.49 -14.29 -11.45
C PRO A 29 3.12 -14.72 -10.02
N ASN A 30 4.11 -14.81 -9.14
CA ASN A 30 3.92 -15.21 -7.76
C ASN A 30 3.63 -13.99 -6.87
N LEU A 31 2.43 -13.91 -6.31
CA LEU A 31 1.99 -12.79 -5.47
C LEU A 31 2.39 -12.93 -4.00
N ILE A 32 2.67 -14.16 -3.55
CA ILE A 32 3.06 -14.46 -2.17
C ILE A 32 4.25 -13.60 -1.68
N PRO A 33 5.37 -13.48 -2.42
CA PRO A 33 6.48 -12.65 -1.98
C PRO A 33 6.13 -11.16 -1.92
N LEU A 34 5.18 -10.67 -2.73
CA LEU A 34 4.75 -9.27 -2.70
C LEU A 34 3.98 -8.97 -1.42
N PHE A 35 3.08 -9.87 -1.00
CA PHE A 35 2.36 -9.71 0.27
C PHE A 35 3.29 -9.73 1.48
N ALA A 36 4.26 -10.65 1.50
CA ALA A 36 5.25 -10.73 2.57
C ALA A 36 6.08 -9.43 2.66
N ARG A 37 6.50 -8.89 1.51
CA ARG A 37 7.26 -7.63 1.45
C ARG A 37 6.44 -6.45 1.96
N ILE A 38 5.14 -6.36 1.63
CA ILE A 38 4.25 -5.32 2.16
C ILE A 38 4.16 -5.42 3.68
N ASP A 39 4.01 -6.63 4.23
CA ASP A 39 3.91 -6.85 5.68
C ASP A 39 5.20 -6.44 6.41
N GLU A 40 6.36 -6.84 5.88
CA GLU A 40 7.67 -6.43 6.40
C GLU A 40 7.89 -4.92 6.36
N LEU A 41 7.50 -4.26 5.26
CA LEU A 41 7.63 -2.82 5.14
C LEU A 41 6.65 -2.10 6.07
N THR A 42 5.44 -2.64 6.24
CA THR A 42 4.43 -2.12 7.18
C THR A 42 4.97 -2.16 8.62
N ALA A 43 5.62 -3.25 9.01
CA ALA A 43 6.26 -3.38 10.32
C ALA A 43 7.43 -2.41 10.54
N ARG A 44 8.02 -1.86 9.47
CA ARG A 44 9.12 -0.88 9.50
C ARG A 44 8.63 0.57 9.45
N LEU A 45 7.32 0.80 9.34
CA LEU A 45 6.76 2.14 9.35
C LEU A 45 7.02 2.83 10.71
N PRO A 46 7.37 4.12 10.72
CA PRO A 46 7.58 4.85 11.97
C PRO A 46 6.26 4.97 12.75
N ALA A 47 6.36 5.09 14.08
CA ALA A 47 5.18 5.23 14.96
C ALA A 47 4.35 6.50 14.70
N GLY A 48 4.88 7.46 13.94
CA GLY A 48 4.15 8.65 13.47
C GLY A 48 3.40 8.45 12.15
N THR A 49 3.37 7.24 11.60
CA THR A 49 2.58 6.94 10.40
C THR A 49 1.08 7.00 10.69
N ASP A 50 0.34 7.51 9.71
CA ASP A 50 -1.11 7.67 9.81
C ASP A 50 -1.82 6.34 10.13
N PRO A 51 -2.71 6.30 11.14
CA PRO A 51 -3.41 5.09 11.53
C PRO A 51 -4.34 4.55 10.43
N SER A 52 -4.81 5.39 9.50
CA SER A 52 -5.64 4.98 8.36
C SER A 52 -4.81 4.16 7.37
N LEU A 53 -3.57 4.57 7.10
CA LEU A 53 -2.65 3.80 6.26
C LEU A 53 -2.37 2.42 6.86
N LEU A 54 -2.06 2.37 8.16
CA LEU A 54 -1.86 1.11 8.88
C LEU A 54 -3.12 0.24 8.80
N HIS A 55 -4.30 0.82 9.01
CA HIS A 55 -5.57 0.12 8.90
C HIS A 55 -5.76 -0.50 7.50
N TYR A 56 -5.51 0.26 6.43
CA TYR A 56 -5.63 -0.25 5.06
C TYR A 56 -4.67 -1.40 4.78
N LEU A 57 -3.42 -1.30 5.24
CA LEU A 57 -2.41 -2.35 5.07
C LEU A 57 -2.81 -3.63 5.84
N HIS A 58 -3.23 -3.51 7.10
CA HIS A 58 -3.69 -4.65 7.91
C HIS A 58 -4.99 -5.29 7.39
N LYS A 59 -5.91 -4.50 6.84
CA LYS A 59 -7.15 -4.98 6.20
C LYS A 59 -6.93 -5.53 4.80
N ARG A 60 -5.70 -5.50 4.27
CA ARG A 60 -5.38 -5.85 2.87
C ARG A 60 -6.16 -5.01 1.84
N SER A 61 -6.56 -3.79 2.22
CA SER A 61 -7.17 -2.80 1.32
C SER A 61 -6.08 -2.06 0.55
N TYR A 62 -5.34 -2.80 -0.28
CA TYR A 62 -4.16 -2.33 -1.00
C TYR A 62 -4.45 -1.16 -1.95
N GLU A 63 -5.63 -1.13 -2.56
CA GLU A 63 -6.06 -0.01 -3.41
C GLU A 63 -6.15 1.30 -2.61
N LYS A 64 -6.79 1.26 -1.43
CA LYS A 64 -6.88 2.43 -0.53
C LYS A 64 -5.52 2.85 0.03
N ALA A 65 -4.70 1.88 0.44
CA ALA A 65 -3.34 2.15 0.89
C ALA A 65 -2.53 2.87 -0.21
N ARG A 66 -2.73 2.47 -1.47
CA ARG A 66 -2.08 3.12 -2.61
C ARG A 66 -2.57 4.56 -2.79
N LEU A 67 -3.88 4.78 -2.83
CA LEU A 67 -4.47 6.13 -2.94
C LEU A 67 -3.98 7.04 -1.80
N PHE A 68 -3.84 6.51 -0.59
CA PHE A 68 -3.28 7.21 0.56
C PHE A 68 -1.82 7.61 0.34
N LEU A 69 -0.99 6.67 -0.08
CA LEU A 69 0.43 6.91 -0.35
C LEU A 69 0.68 7.83 -1.55
N GLU A 70 -0.20 7.83 -2.54
CA GLU A 70 -0.18 8.75 -3.68
C GLU A 70 -0.66 10.17 -3.31
N GLY A 71 -1.10 10.41 -2.08
CA GLY A 71 -1.67 11.68 -1.64
C GLY A 71 -3.08 11.96 -2.20
N LYS A 72 -3.67 11.00 -2.92
CA LYS A 72 -5.04 11.09 -3.48
C LYS A 72 -6.13 10.80 -2.44
N ASP A 73 -5.78 10.15 -1.33
CA ASP A 73 -6.68 10.03 -0.18
C ASP A 73 -6.73 11.33 0.65
N ALA A 74 -5.69 12.18 0.60
CA ALA A 74 -5.71 13.46 1.30
C ALA A 74 -6.83 14.39 0.77
N GLU A 75 -7.10 14.37 -0.54
CA GLU A 75 -8.27 15.03 -1.15
C GLU A 75 -9.61 14.39 -0.73
N ASN A 76 -9.62 13.12 -0.30
CA ASN A 76 -10.81 12.45 0.26
C ASN A 76 -10.93 12.61 1.80
N GLN A 77 -9.85 13.03 2.48
CA GLN A 77 -9.80 13.35 3.91
C GLN A 77 -10.08 14.84 4.21
N GLU A 78 -10.25 15.69 3.18
CA GLU A 78 -10.80 17.07 3.26
C GLU A 78 -12.27 17.05 3.71
N GLY A 79 -12.48 16.60 4.94
CA GLY A 79 -13.78 16.46 5.58
C GLY A 79 -13.68 16.12 7.07
N ASN A 80 -12.55 15.63 7.58
CA ASN A 80 -12.51 15.18 8.99
C ASN A 80 -11.27 15.54 9.82
N CYS A 81 -10.40 16.44 9.38
CA CYS A 81 -9.39 17.03 10.28
C CYS A 81 -10.03 18.12 11.17
N ARG A 82 -11.04 17.76 11.96
CA ARG A 82 -11.44 18.52 13.16
C ARG A 82 -10.65 17.97 14.34
N HIS A 83 -9.42 18.45 14.50
CA HIS A 83 -8.74 18.35 15.79
C HIS A 83 -9.48 19.30 16.75
N VAL A 84 -10.02 18.76 17.84
CA VAL A 84 -10.61 19.53 18.95
C VAL A 84 -9.51 20.06 19.84
#